data_AF-A0A1C3EA54-F1
#
_entry.id   AF-A0A1C3EA54-F1
#
_cell.length_a   1.000
_cell.length_b   1.000
_cell.length_c   1.000
_cell.angle_alpha   90.00
_cell.angle_beta   90.00
_cell.angle_gamma   90.00
#
_symmetry.space_group_name_H-M   'P 1'
#
loop_
_entity.id
_entity.type
_entity.pdbx_description
1 polymer ?
#
loop_
_entity_poly.entity_id
_entity_poly.type
_entity_poly.pdbx_seq_one_letter_code
_entity_poly.pdbx_strand_id
1 'polypeptide(L)'
;MNCSDLFYNSKSDSTTLHSRIKLSKNILDAGVAKKKSLIDYLRTELEDSFDTDVKFWLQGSYKSSTLISPLDKDSTYDIDIGIYLFYDCDFPDINAKEAKGILRQTLEFYCKTDTEAKIQKSKNACEGLEFENFLTIDTPIYFMSTKSGSTPLLATDKGWLDSDPKAIQTWLTNAFSKHEERALMKRIVRYFKAWANVQWKNSEFKKVPSLALNILVAKNLYIGNCELDSFEGTLSNICTSLEVRFTVFNPISNENILGMSDDETQFAKRKFEQLHSLYLRIKDEDDSTKAIEYSCIFEHYFPQISALTSSRLGDTVPVISKIPEIYVERYDSSGNYLSGNITSEIEVRKGDSLTFKIKNIDDFIISDEVYWTVRNDGDQSLNANDIGHRRTTKINESFQRATSYTGTHSMECMVKSWGMITGFSLVNVRVRPVAKISRTKKFKGLNKFGKRR
;
A
#
# COMPACT_ATOMS: atom_id res chain seq x y z
N MET A 1 -15.28 18.41 10.09
CA MET A 1 -14.68 17.14 9.60
C MET A 1 -14.27 16.36 10.82
N ASN A 2 -14.54 15.05 10.91
CA ASN A 2 -14.04 14.22 12.01
C ASN A 2 -12.81 13.45 11.50
N CYS A 3 -11.64 13.62 12.13
CA CYS A 3 -10.41 13.00 11.63
C CYS A 3 -10.41 11.47 11.82
N SER A 4 -11.04 10.99 12.88
CA SER A 4 -11.17 9.55 13.16
C SER A 4 -11.96 8.82 12.07
N ASP A 5 -13.03 9.44 11.56
CA ASP A 5 -13.82 8.90 10.46
C ASP A 5 -13.03 8.76 9.15
N LEU A 6 -11.97 9.58 8.96
CA LEU A 6 -11.05 9.45 7.82
C LEU A 6 -10.12 8.24 7.95
N PHE A 7 -9.85 7.75 9.16
CA PHE A 7 -9.10 6.51 9.36
C PHE A 7 -10.00 5.30 9.10
N TYR A 8 -11.17 5.27 9.75
CA TYR A 8 -12.16 4.21 9.60
C TYR A 8 -13.55 4.69 10.02
N ASN A 9 -14.54 4.43 9.17
CA ASN A 9 -15.95 4.64 9.48
C ASN A 9 -16.74 3.45 8.92
N SER A 10 -17.43 2.71 9.78
CA SER A 10 -18.24 1.54 9.39
C SER A 10 -19.65 1.88 8.94
N LYS A 11 -20.09 3.14 9.15
CA LYS A 11 -21.45 3.63 8.88
C LYS A 11 -21.57 4.41 7.58
N SER A 12 -20.45 4.66 6.90
CA SER A 12 -20.36 5.48 5.69
C SER A 12 -19.63 4.73 4.58
N ASP A 13 -20.09 4.87 3.35
CA ASP A 13 -19.40 4.40 2.15
C ASP A 13 -18.28 5.36 1.70
N SER A 14 -18.03 6.43 2.46
CA SER A 14 -16.93 7.37 2.18
C SER A 14 -15.58 6.67 2.20
N THR A 15 -14.68 7.14 1.34
CA THR A 15 -13.30 6.65 1.34
C THR A 15 -12.60 6.99 2.66
N THR A 16 -11.88 6.02 3.21
CA THR A 16 -11.09 6.14 4.44
C THR A 16 -9.69 5.62 4.19
N LEU A 17 -8.75 5.88 5.10
CA LEU A 17 -7.41 5.28 5.03
C LEU A 17 -7.53 3.76 4.98
N HIS A 18 -8.42 3.18 5.81
CA HIS A 18 -8.65 1.74 5.82
C HIS A 18 -9.16 1.18 4.48
N SER A 19 -10.07 1.86 3.80
CA SER A 19 -10.59 1.37 2.52
C SER A 19 -9.60 1.58 1.37
N ARG A 20 -8.84 2.69 1.38
CA ARG A 20 -7.88 3.04 0.32
C ARG A 20 -6.62 2.17 0.33
N ILE A 21 -6.19 1.68 1.48
CA ILE A 21 -5.00 0.80 1.59
C ILE A 21 -5.34 -0.68 1.32
N LYS A 22 -6.58 -1.01 0.96
CA LYS A 22 -6.98 -2.36 0.58
C LYS A 22 -6.87 -2.52 -0.93
N LEU A 23 -6.44 -3.71 -1.35
CA LEU A 23 -6.56 -4.12 -2.75
C LEU A 23 -8.02 -4.10 -3.19
N SER A 24 -8.26 -3.73 -4.44
CA SER A 24 -9.56 -3.91 -5.05
C SER A 24 -9.93 -5.39 -5.09
N LYS A 25 -11.23 -5.67 -5.01
CA LYS A 25 -11.74 -7.05 -5.05
C LYS A 25 -11.30 -7.78 -6.32
N ASN A 26 -11.32 -7.09 -7.47
CA ASN A 26 -10.94 -7.70 -8.75
C ASN A 26 -9.47 -8.14 -8.78
N ILE A 27 -8.54 -7.28 -8.30
CA ILE A 27 -7.12 -7.63 -8.23
C ILE A 27 -6.92 -8.81 -7.27
N LEU A 28 -7.57 -8.78 -6.11
CA LEU A 28 -7.43 -9.84 -5.11
C LEU A 28 -8.00 -11.18 -5.62
N ASP A 29 -9.18 -11.18 -6.25
CA ASP A 29 -9.82 -12.37 -6.78
C ASP A 29 -8.97 -13.00 -7.91
N ALA A 30 -8.38 -12.18 -8.78
CA ALA A 30 -7.42 -12.64 -9.80
C ALA A 30 -6.19 -13.29 -9.16
N GLY A 31 -5.60 -12.67 -8.13
CA GLY A 31 -4.46 -13.26 -7.43
C GLY A 31 -4.79 -14.55 -6.69
N VAL A 32 -6.00 -14.66 -6.12
CA VAL A 32 -6.48 -15.91 -5.50
C VAL A 32 -6.64 -17.02 -6.52
N ALA A 33 -7.09 -16.71 -7.74
CA ALA A 33 -7.18 -17.69 -8.83
C ALA A 33 -5.80 -18.18 -9.26
N LYS A 34 -4.82 -17.28 -9.47
CA LYS A 34 -3.43 -17.66 -9.81
C LYS A 34 -2.79 -18.51 -8.73
N LYS A 35 -2.94 -18.13 -7.46
CA LYS A 35 -2.50 -18.91 -6.30
C LYS A 35 -3.10 -20.34 -6.31
N LYS A 36 -4.39 -20.48 -6.61
CA LYS A 36 -5.03 -21.80 -6.66
C LYS A 36 -4.46 -22.67 -7.80
N SER A 37 -4.35 -22.09 -8.99
CA SER A 37 -3.75 -22.77 -10.16
C SER A 37 -2.33 -23.28 -9.86
N LEU A 38 -1.50 -22.41 -9.25
CA LEU A 38 -0.13 -22.77 -8.88
C LEU A 38 -0.09 -23.89 -7.83
N ILE A 39 -0.93 -23.85 -6.80
CA ILE A 39 -1.00 -24.92 -5.79
C ILE A 39 -1.37 -26.26 -6.42
N ASP A 40 -2.35 -26.27 -7.33
CA ASP A 40 -2.82 -27.51 -7.96
C ASP A 40 -1.73 -28.13 -8.86
N TYR A 41 -0.97 -27.30 -9.58
CA TYR A 41 0.21 -27.74 -10.34
C TYR A 41 1.32 -28.26 -9.42
N LEU A 42 1.73 -27.45 -8.42
CA LEU A 42 2.85 -27.80 -7.53
C LEU A 42 2.57 -29.06 -6.72
N ARG A 43 1.32 -29.34 -6.35
CA ARG A 43 0.97 -30.56 -5.61
C ARG A 43 1.41 -31.81 -6.39
N THR A 44 0.96 -31.91 -7.63
CA THR A 44 1.22 -33.06 -8.49
C THR A 44 2.73 -33.22 -8.75
N GLU A 45 3.38 -32.15 -9.21
CA GLU A 45 4.78 -32.22 -9.62
C GLU A 45 5.75 -32.44 -8.45
N LEU A 46 5.45 -31.89 -7.27
CA LEU A 46 6.33 -32.03 -6.10
C LEU A 46 6.11 -33.35 -5.36
N GLU A 47 4.89 -33.89 -5.32
CA GLU A 47 4.65 -35.26 -4.79
C GLU A 47 5.47 -36.28 -5.60
N ASP A 48 5.43 -36.17 -6.94
CA ASP A 48 6.22 -37.03 -7.83
C ASP A 48 7.74 -36.80 -7.70
N SER A 49 8.18 -35.54 -7.56
CA SER A 49 9.62 -35.21 -7.49
C SER A 49 10.28 -35.60 -6.17
N PHE A 50 9.53 -35.57 -5.06
CA PHE A 50 10.06 -35.81 -3.72
C PHE A 50 9.64 -37.16 -3.12
N ASP A 51 8.78 -37.92 -3.80
CA ASP A 51 8.23 -39.21 -3.35
C ASP A 51 7.66 -39.14 -1.93
N THR A 52 6.82 -38.13 -1.69
CA THR A 52 6.28 -37.81 -0.36
C THR A 52 4.96 -37.05 -0.45
N ASP A 53 4.18 -37.06 0.62
CA ASP A 53 2.98 -36.23 0.77
C ASP A 53 3.36 -34.75 0.87
N VAL A 54 2.75 -33.90 0.04
CA VAL A 54 3.00 -32.46 -0.02
C VAL A 54 1.77 -31.67 0.39
N LYS A 55 1.90 -30.88 1.46
CA LYS A 55 0.81 -30.00 1.91
C LYS A 55 1.18 -28.54 1.78
N PHE A 56 0.14 -27.71 1.67
CA PHE A 56 0.27 -26.28 1.48
C PHE A 56 -0.38 -25.54 2.64
N TRP A 57 0.30 -24.51 3.14
CA TRP A 57 -0.24 -23.61 4.15
C TRP A 57 0.01 -22.17 3.75
N LEU A 58 -1.04 -21.36 3.73
CA LEU A 58 -0.90 -19.92 3.46
C LEU A 58 -0.27 -19.21 4.64
N GLN A 59 0.64 -18.31 4.35
CA GLN A 59 1.40 -17.56 5.35
C GLN A 59 1.33 -16.05 5.09
N GLY A 60 2.06 -15.29 5.88
CA GLY A 60 2.27 -13.87 5.68
C GLY A 60 1.01 -13.01 5.75
N SER A 61 1.04 -11.88 5.05
CA SER A 61 0.09 -10.79 5.29
C SER A 61 -1.30 -11.07 4.72
N TYR A 62 -1.40 -11.84 3.63
CA TYR A 62 -2.68 -12.31 3.10
C TYR A 62 -3.41 -13.18 4.13
N LYS A 63 -2.74 -14.20 4.68
CA LYS A 63 -3.34 -15.09 5.70
C LYS A 63 -3.67 -14.36 7.00
N SER A 64 -2.81 -13.45 7.45
CA SER A 64 -3.06 -12.63 8.66
C SER A 64 -4.10 -11.52 8.46
N SER A 65 -4.65 -11.38 7.25
CA SER A 65 -5.58 -10.31 6.87
C SER A 65 -5.00 -8.90 7.06
N THR A 66 -3.69 -8.72 6.92
CA THR A 66 -2.98 -7.44 7.04
C THR A 66 -2.29 -7.02 5.73
N LEU A 67 -2.65 -7.67 4.61
CA LEU A 67 -2.30 -7.26 3.27
C LEU A 67 -2.76 -5.81 3.03
N ILE A 68 -1.90 -5.02 2.36
CA ILE A 68 -2.21 -3.66 1.91
C ILE A 68 -1.93 -3.56 0.43
N SER A 69 -2.57 -2.63 -0.26
CA SER A 69 -2.27 -2.31 -1.65
C SER A 69 -0.80 -1.88 -1.81
N PRO A 70 -0.16 -2.20 -2.94
CA PRO A 70 1.15 -1.63 -3.28
C PRO A 70 1.11 -0.10 -3.33
N LEU A 71 2.26 0.54 -3.10
CA LEU A 71 2.37 2.00 -3.05
C LEU A 71 2.07 2.67 -4.39
N ASP A 72 2.53 2.04 -5.46
CA ASP A 72 2.42 2.51 -6.82
C ASP A 72 2.32 1.30 -7.76
N LYS A 73 2.22 1.58 -9.06
CA LYS A 73 2.14 0.59 -10.14
C LYS A 73 3.41 -0.22 -10.35
N ASP A 74 4.54 0.21 -9.78
CA ASP A 74 5.84 -0.45 -9.94
C ASP A 74 6.14 -1.37 -8.73
N SER A 75 5.29 -1.31 -7.70
CA SER A 75 5.33 -2.13 -6.49
C SER A 75 4.39 -3.33 -6.59
N THR A 76 4.73 -4.43 -5.90
CA THR A 76 3.91 -5.65 -5.86
C THR A 76 3.24 -5.88 -4.50
N TYR A 77 2.28 -6.80 -4.47
CA TYR A 77 1.74 -7.39 -3.25
C TYR A 77 2.04 -8.89 -3.23
N ASP A 78 2.30 -9.40 -2.03
CA ASP A 78 2.78 -10.76 -1.85
C ASP A 78 1.68 -11.71 -1.34
N ILE A 79 1.65 -12.92 -1.90
CA ILE A 79 0.98 -14.08 -1.33
C ILE A 79 2.03 -15.14 -1.00
N ASP A 80 2.17 -15.47 0.28
CA ASP A 80 3.11 -16.48 0.76
C ASP A 80 2.43 -17.86 0.88
N ILE A 81 3.00 -18.88 0.24
CA ILE A 81 2.52 -20.26 0.25
C ILE A 81 3.63 -21.18 0.77
N GLY A 82 3.52 -21.63 2.02
CA GLY A 82 4.41 -22.65 2.55
C GLY A 82 4.11 -24.01 1.94
N ILE A 83 5.14 -24.68 1.43
CA ILE A 83 5.12 -26.04 0.89
C ILE A 83 5.74 -26.96 1.95
N TYR A 84 5.04 -28.00 2.37
CA TYR A 84 5.47 -28.89 3.45
C TYR A 84 5.62 -30.31 2.91
N LEU A 85 6.85 -30.83 2.94
CA LEU A 85 7.20 -32.20 2.58
C LEU A 85 7.16 -33.08 3.84
N PHE A 86 6.39 -34.18 3.84
CA PHE A 86 6.17 -35.01 5.02
C PHE A 86 6.97 -36.32 4.99
N TYR A 87 8.02 -36.41 5.80
CA TYR A 87 8.84 -37.62 5.90
C TYR A 87 8.75 -38.26 7.27
N ASP A 88 8.85 -39.59 7.30
CA ASP A 88 8.96 -40.36 8.55
C ASP A 88 10.41 -40.49 9.02
N CYS A 89 11.09 -39.35 9.15
CA CYS A 89 12.45 -39.25 9.68
C CYS A 89 12.61 -37.98 10.51
N ASP A 90 13.69 -37.90 11.30
CA ASP A 90 13.97 -36.69 12.11
C ASP A 90 14.58 -35.58 11.24
N PHE A 91 15.32 -35.95 10.19
CA PHE A 91 15.98 -35.04 9.28
C PHE A 91 15.87 -35.54 7.83
N PRO A 92 15.71 -34.63 6.85
CA PRO A 92 15.66 -35.00 5.45
C PRO A 92 17.02 -35.49 4.95
N ASP A 93 17.02 -36.53 4.13
CA ASP A 93 18.22 -36.97 3.40
C ASP A 93 18.64 -35.95 2.33
N ILE A 94 17.67 -35.18 1.83
CA ILE A 94 17.90 -34.08 0.90
C ILE A 94 18.37 -32.81 1.63
N ASN A 95 19.41 -32.18 1.09
CA ASN A 95 19.85 -30.89 1.63
C ASN A 95 18.91 -29.75 1.19
N ALA A 96 18.81 -28.71 2.01
CA ALA A 96 17.90 -27.57 1.79
C ALA A 96 18.07 -26.88 0.42
N LYS A 97 19.32 -26.77 -0.06
CA LYS A 97 19.61 -26.09 -1.32
C LYS A 97 19.11 -26.89 -2.52
N GLU A 98 19.22 -28.20 -2.45
CA GLU A 98 18.70 -29.13 -3.45
C GLU A 98 17.16 -29.10 -3.48
N ALA A 99 16.51 -29.12 -2.32
CA ALA A 99 15.05 -28.97 -2.23
C ALA A 99 14.57 -27.65 -2.88
N LYS A 100 15.27 -26.54 -2.63
CA LYS A 100 15.01 -25.26 -3.33
C LYS A 100 15.28 -25.35 -4.83
N GLY A 101 16.34 -26.05 -5.24
CA GLY A 101 16.70 -26.25 -6.64
C GLY A 101 15.65 -27.03 -7.44
N ILE A 102 15.05 -28.06 -6.83
CA ILE A 102 13.93 -28.81 -7.41
C ILE A 102 12.71 -27.89 -7.55
N LEU A 103 12.30 -27.22 -6.46
CA LEU A 103 11.18 -26.28 -6.49
C LEU A 103 11.37 -25.21 -7.58
N ARG A 104 12.57 -24.63 -7.69
CA ARG A 104 12.88 -23.64 -8.71
C ARG A 104 12.66 -24.18 -10.12
N GLN A 105 13.15 -25.38 -10.41
CA GLN A 105 12.96 -26.03 -11.71
C GLN A 105 11.47 -26.26 -12.00
N THR A 106 10.72 -26.75 -11.01
CA THR A 106 9.27 -26.95 -11.13
C THR A 106 8.54 -25.64 -11.44
N LEU A 107 8.92 -24.53 -10.80
CA LEU A 107 8.38 -23.19 -11.10
C LEU A 107 8.77 -22.70 -12.50
N GLU A 108 10.01 -22.96 -12.94
CA GLU A 108 10.46 -22.63 -14.30
C GLU A 108 9.70 -23.43 -15.37
N PHE A 109 9.29 -24.67 -15.08
CA PHE A 109 8.36 -25.43 -15.93
C PHE A 109 6.95 -24.84 -15.92
N TYR A 110 6.43 -24.42 -14.76
CA TYR A 110 5.12 -23.75 -14.68
C TYR A 110 5.07 -22.51 -15.59
N CYS A 111 6.13 -21.70 -15.61
CA CYS A 111 6.25 -20.53 -16.49
C CYS A 111 6.17 -20.85 -18.00
N LYS A 112 6.42 -22.10 -18.41
CA LYS A 112 6.23 -22.52 -19.82
C LYS A 112 4.77 -22.81 -20.14
N THR A 113 3.93 -22.99 -19.13
CA THR A 113 2.50 -23.31 -19.25
C THR A 113 1.59 -22.11 -19.00
N ASP A 114 2.00 -21.17 -18.13
CA ASP A 114 1.26 -19.94 -17.82
C ASP A 114 2.00 -18.73 -18.40
N THR A 115 1.40 -18.06 -19.39
CA THR A 115 2.03 -16.94 -20.10
C THR A 115 2.21 -15.67 -19.27
N GLU A 116 1.52 -15.56 -18.13
CA GLU A 116 1.65 -14.42 -17.22
C GLU A 116 2.74 -14.64 -16.16
N ALA A 117 3.14 -15.89 -15.92
CA ALA A 117 4.07 -16.25 -14.87
C ALA A 117 5.53 -15.98 -15.27
N LYS A 118 6.28 -15.34 -14.39
CA LYS A 118 7.72 -15.08 -14.53
C LYS A 118 8.45 -15.55 -13.28
N ILE A 119 9.59 -16.20 -13.47
CA ILE A 119 10.40 -16.67 -12.34
C ILE A 119 11.00 -15.47 -11.61
N GLN A 120 10.85 -15.42 -10.27
CA GLN A 120 11.51 -14.40 -9.46
C GLN A 120 13.01 -14.69 -9.34
N LYS A 121 13.77 -13.65 -8.97
CA LYS A 121 15.12 -13.85 -8.44
C LYS A 121 15.02 -14.69 -7.16
N SER A 122 15.84 -15.74 -7.08
CA SER A 122 15.91 -16.59 -5.88
C SER A 122 16.22 -15.74 -4.64
N LYS A 123 15.47 -15.98 -3.56
CA LYS A 123 15.63 -15.34 -2.24
C LYS A 123 16.20 -16.37 -1.27
N ASN A 124 16.84 -15.93 -0.19
CA ASN A 124 17.48 -16.85 0.77
C ASN A 124 16.54 -17.96 1.27
N ALA A 125 15.28 -17.63 1.58
CA ALA A 125 14.33 -18.53 2.23
C ALA A 125 13.16 -19.00 1.35
N CYS A 126 13.12 -18.61 0.07
CA CYS A 126 12.05 -19.02 -0.83
C CYS A 126 12.45 -18.87 -2.30
N GLU A 127 11.78 -19.67 -3.14
CA GLU A 127 11.62 -19.39 -4.56
C GLU A 127 10.23 -18.78 -4.78
N GLY A 128 9.94 -18.27 -5.98
CA GLY A 128 8.63 -17.69 -6.24
C GLY A 128 8.43 -17.23 -7.67
N LEU A 129 7.20 -16.82 -7.96
CA LEU A 129 6.77 -16.30 -9.26
C LEU A 129 6.23 -14.88 -9.14
N GLU A 130 6.42 -14.11 -10.20
CA GLU A 130 5.76 -12.83 -10.44
C GLU A 130 4.70 -13.02 -11.52
N PHE A 131 3.56 -12.35 -11.37
CA PHE A 131 2.42 -12.38 -12.29
C PHE A 131 2.00 -10.96 -12.68
N GLU A 132 1.08 -10.86 -13.63
CA GLU A 132 0.38 -9.60 -13.89
C GLU A 132 -0.41 -9.10 -12.67
N ASN A 133 -0.92 -7.87 -12.76
CA ASN A 133 -1.68 -7.21 -11.69
C ASN A 133 -0.91 -7.13 -10.36
N PHE A 134 0.41 -6.89 -10.43
CA PHE A 134 1.26 -6.58 -9.27
C PHE A 134 1.40 -7.73 -8.27
N LEU A 135 1.18 -8.98 -8.69
CA LEU A 135 1.20 -10.13 -7.79
C LEU A 135 2.58 -10.82 -7.79
N THR A 136 3.10 -11.04 -6.58
CA THR A 136 4.20 -11.96 -6.31
C THR A 136 3.70 -13.11 -5.44
N ILE A 137 4.06 -14.34 -5.81
CA ILE A 137 3.80 -15.52 -4.99
C ILE A 137 5.13 -16.09 -4.54
N ASP A 138 5.36 -16.06 -3.23
CA ASP A 138 6.55 -16.62 -2.59
C ASP A 138 6.23 -18.01 -2.04
N THR A 139 7.07 -18.99 -2.36
CA THR A 139 6.89 -20.40 -2.00
C THR A 139 8.07 -20.90 -1.15
N PRO A 140 8.11 -20.60 0.17
CA PRO A 140 9.05 -21.25 1.06
C PRO A 140 8.75 -22.75 1.18
N ILE A 141 9.79 -23.59 1.16
CA ILE A 141 9.69 -25.04 1.28
C ILE A 141 10.17 -25.51 2.65
N TYR A 142 9.39 -26.38 3.28
CA TYR A 142 9.58 -26.88 4.62
C TYR A 142 9.67 -28.39 4.60
N PHE A 143 10.60 -28.93 5.37
CA PHE A 143 10.57 -30.32 5.81
C PHE A 143 9.71 -30.42 7.08
N MET A 144 8.84 -31.43 7.13
CA MET A 144 8.03 -31.74 8.30
C MET A 144 8.14 -33.22 8.63
N SER A 145 8.70 -33.54 9.79
CA SER A 145 8.72 -34.91 10.30
C SER A 145 7.31 -35.34 10.73
N THR A 146 6.89 -36.56 10.40
CA THR A 146 5.62 -37.14 10.87
C THR A 146 5.64 -37.58 12.32
N LYS A 147 6.81 -37.57 12.97
CA LYS A 147 6.97 -37.91 14.38
C LYS A 147 6.35 -36.84 15.28
N SER A 148 5.85 -37.28 16.44
CA SER A 148 5.19 -36.39 17.40
C SER A 148 6.17 -35.36 17.99
N GLY A 149 5.76 -34.09 18.01
CA GLY A 149 6.51 -32.99 18.65
C GLY A 149 7.52 -32.29 17.74
N SER A 150 7.60 -32.65 16.46
CA SER A 150 8.53 -32.06 15.50
C SER A 150 8.12 -30.65 15.07
N THR A 151 9.11 -29.78 14.87
CA THR A 151 8.95 -28.44 14.27
C THR A 151 9.30 -28.49 12.79
N PRO A 152 8.63 -27.68 11.94
CA PRO A 152 8.98 -27.59 10.53
C PRO A 152 10.35 -26.91 10.34
N LEU A 153 11.15 -27.46 9.43
CA LEU A 153 12.44 -26.91 9.04
C LEU A 153 12.32 -26.21 7.69
N LEU A 154 12.61 -24.91 7.64
CA LEU A 154 12.63 -24.10 6.43
C LEU A 154 13.92 -24.29 5.64
N ALA A 155 13.80 -24.55 4.34
CA ALA A 155 14.96 -24.57 3.47
C ALA A 155 15.50 -23.15 3.22
N THR A 156 16.80 -22.96 3.46
CA THR A 156 17.51 -21.70 3.14
C THR A 156 18.78 -21.96 2.34
N ASP A 157 19.40 -20.92 1.79
CA ASP A 157 20.70 -21.03 1.12
C ASP A 157 21.82 -21.54 2.04
N LYS A 158 21.62 -21.45 3.36
CA LYS A 158 22.57 -21.88 4.39
C LYS A 158 22.23 -23.24 5.02
N GLY A 159 21.16 -23.91 4.58
CA GLY A 159 20.69 -25.15 5.18
C GLY A 159 19.28 -25.05 5.75
N TRP A 160 18.90 -26.09 6.49
CA TRP A 160 17.61 -26.18 7.18
C TRP A 160 17.60 -25.30 8.43
N LEU A 161 16.58 -24.46 8.56
CA LEU A 161 16.39 -23.55 9.69
C LEU A 161 15.09 -23.90 10.42
N ASP A 162 15.12 -24.06 11.74
CA ASP A 162 13.89 -24.23 12.54
C ASP A 162 13.01 -22.97 12.39
N SER A 163 11.83 -23.13 11.80
CA SER A 163 10.94 -22.02 11.53
C SER A 163 9.50 -22.48 11.40
N ASP A 164 8.70 -22.21 12.45
CA ASP A 164 7.26 -22.43 12.44
C ASP A 164 6.46 -21.14 12.20
N PRO A 165 6.11 -20.83 10.93
CA PRO A 165 5.27 -19.68 10.60
C PRO A 165 3.82 -19.83 11.12
N LYS A 166 3.36 -21.07 11.40
CA LYS A 166 2.04 -21.33 11.97
C LYS A 166 2.01 -20.98 13.46
N ALA A 167 3.08 -21.23 14.21
CA ALA A 167 3.17 -20.84 15.61
C ALA A 167 3.03 -19.32 15.79
N ILE A 168 3.83 -18.53 15.06
CA ILE A 168 3.75 -17.06 15.16
C ILE A 168 2.41 -16.51 14.68
N GLN A 169 1.82 -17.10 13.64
CA GLN A 169 0.49 -16.72 13.18
C GLN A 169 -0.60 -17.05 14.21
N THR A 170 -0.49 -18.18 14.89
CA THR A 170 -1.39 -18.59 15.97
C THR A 170 -1.27 -17.61 17.13
N TRP A 171 -0.06 -17.24 17.52
CA TRP A 171 0.19 -16.22 18.54
C TRP A 171 -0.44 -14.88 18.18
N LEU A 172 -0.25 -14.39 16.95
CA LEU A 172 -0.87 -13.14 16.47
C LEU A 172 -2.40 -13.22 16.46
N THR A 173 -2.96 -14.35 16.03
CA THR A 173 -4.41 -14.55 15.95
C THR A 173 -5.04 -14.57 17.35
N ASN A 174 -4.32 -15.12 18.33
CA ASN A 174 -4.78 -15.27 19.71
C ASN A 174 -4.31 -14.14 20.63
N ALA A 175 -3.65 -13.10 20.10
CA ALA A 175 -3.21 -11.95 20.89
C ALA A 175 -4.37 -11.24 21.61
N PHE A 176 -5.57 -11.30 21.04
CA PHE A 176 -6.80 -10.76 21.63
C PHE A 176 -7.96 -11.76 21.50
N SER A 177 -8.74 -11.94 22.57
CA SER A 177 -9.85 -12.87 22.63
C SER A 177 -11.11 -12.33 21.95
N LYS A 178 -11.32 -11.01 21.97
CA LYS A 178 -12.49 -10.37 21.35
C LYS A 178 -12.29 -10.08 19.86
N HIS A 179 -13.36 -10.24 19.09
CA HIS A 179 -13.31 -10.09 17.63
C HIS A 179 -13.01 -8.65 17.20
N GLU A 180 -13.64 -7.69 17.86
CA GLU A 180 -13.48 -6.25 17.63
C GLU A 180 -12.06 -5.76 17.91
N GLU A 181 -11.42 -6.26 18.97
CA GLU A 181 -10.03 -5.94 19.31
C GLU A 181 -9.06 -6.51 18.26
N ARG A 182 -9.28 -7.75 17.80
CA ARG A 182 -8.52 -8.32 16.68
C ARG A 182 -8.71 -7.53 15.39
N ALA A 183 -9.93 -7.08 15.10
CA ALA A 183 -10.22 -6.29 13.91
C ALA A 183 -9.52 -4.93 13.95
N LEU A 184 -9.54 -4.27 15.12
CA LEU A 184 -8.82 -3.02 15.38
C LEU A 184 -7.31 -3.21 15.24
N MET A 185 -6.73 -4.21 15.92
CA MET A 185 -5.30 -4.56 15.80
C MET A 185 -4.88 -4.69 14.34
N LYS A 186 -5.63 -5.45 13.53
CA LYS A 186 -5.36 -5.61 12.10
C LYS A 186 -5.45 -4.30 11.32
N ARG A 187 -6.37 -3.38 11.69
CA ARG A 187 -6.46 -2.04 11.08
C ARG A 187 -5.23 -1.20 11.43
N ILE A 188 -4.85 -1.15 12.71
CA ILE A 188 -3.66 -0.42 13.17
C ILE A 188 -2.38 -0.96 12.51
N VAL A 189 -2.21 -2.29 12.40
CA VAL A 189 -1.10 -2.89 11.64
C VAL A 189 -1.06 -2.38 10.20
N ARG A 190 -2.20 -2.35 9.51
CA ARG A 190 -2.25 -1.85 8.12
C ARG A 190 -1.89 -0.37 8.04
N TYR A 191 -2.28 0.46 9.02
CA TYR A 191 -1.87 1.87 9.05
C TYR A 191 -0.35 1.99 9.20
N PHE A 192 0.28 1.26 10.13
CA PHE A 192 1.75 1.27 10.25
C PHE A 192 2.45 0.74 8.98
N LYS A 193 1.89 -0.28 8.32
CA LYS A 193 2.43 -0.76 7.03
C LYS A 193 2.31 0.30 5.93
N ALA A 194 1.17 0.99 5.84
CA ALA A 194 0.94 2.06 4.87
C ALA A 194 1.88 3.24 5.11
N TRP A 195 2.04 3.65 6.38
CA TRP A 195 3.02 4.64 6.80
C TRP A 195 4.44 4.22 6.40
N ALA A 196 4.87 2.99 6.72
CA ALA A 196 6.19 2.50 6.37
C ALA A 196 6.40 2.45 4.84
N ASN A 197 5.40 2.06 4.04
CA ASN A 197 5.47 2.11 2.58
C ASN A 197 5.77 3.53 2.08
N VAL A 198 5.06 4.52 2.61
CA VAL A 198 5.25 5.92 2.21
C VAL A 198 6.61 6.47 2.66
N GLN A 199 7.00 6.22 3.91
CA GLN A 199 8.19 6.83 4.50
C GLN A 199 9.52 6.24 3.97
N TRP A 200 9.48 5.04 3.39
CA TRP A 200 10.64 4.38 2.78
C TRP A 200 10.70 4.48 1.25
N LYS A 201 9.71 5.08 0.58
CA LYS A 201 9.58 5.03 -0.89
C LYS A 201 10.79 5.54 -1.69
N ASN A 202 11.56 6.46 -1.12
CA ASN A 202 12.75 7.05 -1.74
C ASN A 202 14.03 6.68 -0.98
N SER A 203 14.01 5.57 -0.22
CA SER A 203 15.12 5.10 0.58
C SER A 203 15.63 3.78 0.04
N GLU A 204 16.96 3.61 0.03
CA GLU A 204 17.61 2.32 -0.27
C GLU A 204 17.70 1.43 0.98
N PHE A 205 17.40 1.97 2.17
CA PHE A 205 17.45 1.22 3.41
C PHE A 205 16.32 0.20 3.48
N LYS A 206 16.61 -0.96 4.10
CA LYS A 206 15.60 -1.97 4.38
C LYS A 206 14.45 -1.37 5.18
N LYS A 207 13.22 -1.63 4.71
CA LYS A 207 11.99 -1.28 5.41
C LYS A 207 11.76 -2.15 6.63
N VAL A 208 11.12 -1.61 7.66
CA VAL A 208 10.70 -2.37 8.85
C VAL A 208 9.88 -3.59 8.42
N PRO A 209 10.27 -4.82 8.81
CA PRO A 209 9.57 -6.03 8.40
C PRO A 209 8.09 -6.01 8.82
N SER A 210 7.21 -6.47 7.94
CA SER A 210 5.76 -6.53 8.24
C SER A 210 5.47 -7.36 9.50
N LEU A 211 6.23 -8.44 9.73
CA LEU A 211 6.10 -9.24 10.95
C LEU A 211 6.46 -8.46 12.21
N ALA A 212 7.49 -7.61 12.14
CA ALA A 212 7.89 -6.74 13.25
C ALA A 212 6.79 -5.73 13.58
N LEU A 213 6.16 -5.11 12.57
CA LEU A 213 5.01 -4.23 12.78
C LEU A 213 3.81 -4.97 13.39
N ASN A 214 3.55 -6.21 12.99
CA ASN A 214 2.48 -7.03 13.59
C ASN A 214 2.74 -7.30 15.08
N ILE A 215 3.98 -7.68 15.44
CA ILE A 215 4.36 -7.94 16.84
C ILE A 215 4.34 -6.66 17.67
N LEU A 216 4.86 -5.56 17.14
CA LEU A 216 4.86 -4.26 17.82
C LEU A 216 3.44 -3.81 18.15
N VAL A 217 2.51 -3.88 17.19
CA VAL A 217 1.11 -3.53 17.43
C VAL A 217 0.45 -4.52 18.39
N ALA A 218 0.68 -5.84 18.25
CA ALA A 218 0.11 -6.84 19.15
C ALA A 218 0.49 -6.60 20.61
N LYS A 219 1.77 -6.27 20.88
CA LYS A 219 2.30 -6.05 22.24
C LYS A 219 1.89 -4.71 22.85
N ASN A 220 1.59 -3.71 22.02
CA ASN A 220 1.46 -2.32 22.46
C ASN A 220 0.10 -1.68 22.11
N LEU A 221 -0.88 -2.47 21.67
CA LEU A 221 -2.18 -1.96 21.22
C LEU A 221 -2.84 -1.15 22.35
N TYR A 222 -3.21 0.08 22.02
CA TYR A 222 -4.07 0.92 22.84
C TYR A 222 -5.49 0.91 22.28
N ILE A 223 -6.48 0.63 23.14
CA ILE A 223 -7.90 0.65 22.79
C ILE A 223 -8.48 1.97 23.30
N GLY A 224 -8.58 2.96 22.42
CA GLY A 224 -9.14 4.27 22.71
C GLY A 224 -10.64 4.36 22.45
N ASN A 225 -11.19 5.57 22.54
CA ASN A 225 -12.62 5.81 22.32
C ASN A 225 -13.00 5.81 20.83
N CYS A 226 -12.04 6.11 19.95
CA CYS A 226 -12.20 6.09 18.51
C CYS A 226 -10.98 5.51 17.79
N GLU A 227 -11.07 5.34 16.46
CA GLU A 227 -10.00 4.72 15.66
C GLU A 227 -8.68 5.51 15.73
N LEU A 228 -8.77 6.85 15.69
CA LEU A 228 -7.62 7.74 15.79
C LEU A 228 -6.92 7.63 17.15
N ASP A 229 -7.67 7.69 18.26
CA ASP A 229 -7.12 7.52 19.61
C ASP A 229 -6.35 6.19 19.74
N SER A 230 -6.93 5.12 19.18
CA SER A 230 -6.28 3.81 19.15
C SER A 230 -4.98 3.80 18.35
N PHE A 231 -4.94 4.46 17.21
CA PHE A 231 -3.71 4.60 16.42
C PHE A 231 -2.64 5.41 17.18
N GLU A 232 -3.02 6.58 17.70
CA GLU A 232 -2.14 7.52 18.41
C GLU A 232 -1.58 6.91 19.71
N GLY A 233 -2.43 6.30 20.54
CA GLY A 233 -1.99 5.63 21.76
C GLY A 233 -1.09 4.41 21.47
N THR A 234 -1.40 3.65 20.42
CA THR A 234 -0.55 2.52 20.02
C THR A 234 0.82 3.00 19.52
N LEU A 235 0.87 4.10 18.76
CA LEU A 235 2.11 4.75 18.35
C LEU A 235 2.95 5.14 19.56
N SER A 236 2.36 5.82 20.54
CA SER A 236 3.08 6.26 21.74
C SER A 236 3.66 5.07 22.49
N ASN A 237 2.86 4.02 22.73
CA ASN A 237 3.33 2.78 23.38
C ASN A 237 4.47 2.09 22.59
N ILE A 238 4.37 2.01 21.26
CA ILE A 238 5.43 1.45 20.42
C ILE A 238 6.72 2.25 20.56
N CYS A 239 6.65 3.57 20.47
CA CYS A 239 7.82 4.44 20.60
C CYS A 239 8.49 4.32 21.96
N THR A 240 7.71 4.29 23.05
CA THR A 240 8.23 4.02 24.40
C THR A 240 8.90 2.65 24.48
N SER A 241 8.29 1.60 23.90
CA SER A 241 8.86 0.24 23.92
C SER A 241 10.20 0.12 23.16
N LEU A 242 10.44 0.99 22.18
CA LEU A 242 11.64 0.99 21.33
C LEU A 242 12.69 2.03 21.75
N GLU A 243 12.40 2.87 22.75
CA GLU A 243 13.24 4.01 23.14
C GLU A 243 14.62 3.57 23.64
N VAL A 244 14.64 2.61 24.56
CA VAL A 244 15.87 2.08 25.18
C VAL A 244 16.65 1.24 24.17
N ARG A 245 15.96 0.35 23.44
CA ARG A 245 16.57 -0.53 22.45
C ARG A 245 15.65 -0.73 21.27
N PHE A 246 16.12 -0.34 20.08
CA PHE A 246 15.38 -0.49 18.83
C PHE A 246 15.50 -1.94 18.31
N THR A 247 14.84 -2.85 19.00
CA THR A 247 14.83 -4.29 18.67
C THR A 247 13.44 -4.85 18.78
N VAL A 248 13.10 -5.80 17.91
CA VAL A 248 11.82 -6.51 17.97
C VAL A 248 12.09 -8.00 18.02
N PHE A 249 11.73 -8.63 19.14
CA PHE A 249 11.91 -10.06 19.34
C PHE A 249 10.68 -10.84 18.91
N ASN A 250 10.92 -11.94 18.17
CA ASN A 250 9.92 -12.96 17.88
C ASN A 250 9.42 -13.56 19.21
N PRO A 251 8.12 -13.54 19.52
CA PRO A 251 7.59 -14.09 20.77
C PRO A 251 7.72 -15.63 20.88
N ILE A 252 8.04 -16.32 19.78
CA ILE A 252 8.22 -17.77 19.74
C ILE A 252 9.72 -18.14 19.84
N SER A 253 10.56 -17.62 18.94
CA SER A 253 11.99 -17.96 18.90
C SER A 253 12.88 -17.06 19.76
N ASN A 254 12.37 -15.93 20.24
CA ASN A 254 13.12 -14.88 20.94
C ASN A 254 14.29 -14.27 20.14
N GLU A 255 14.29 -14.45 18.81
CA GLU A 255 15.27 -13.84 17.91
C GLU A 255 14.86 -12.41 17.52
N ASN A 256 15.84 -11.54 17.27
CA ASN A 256 15.57 -10.21 16.73
C ASN A 256 15.21 -10.30 15.24
N ILE A 257 13.97 -9.92 14.90
CA ILE A 257 13.43 -10.08 13.55
C ILE A 257 13.56 -8.85 12.65
N LEU A 258 14.14 -7.75 13.14
CA LEU A 258 14.40 -6.58 12.29
C LEU A 258 15.39 -6.95 11.16
N GLY A 259 16.47 -7.64 11.51
CA GLY A 259 17.54 -8.02 10.58
C GLY A 259 18.05 -6.82 9.77
N MET A 260 18.25 -5.69 10.45
CA MET A 260 18.68 -4.41 9.89
C MET A 260 20.14 -4.14 10.27
N SER A 261 20.88 -3.42 9.41
CA SER A 261 22.18 -2.83 9.78
C SER A 261 22.00 -1.69 10.80
N ASP A 262 23.11 -1.17 11.33
CA ASP A 262 23.07 -0.03 12.27
C ASP A 262 22.51 1.24 11.60
N ASP A 263 22.88 1.52 10.35
CA ASP A 263 22.37 2.67 9.59
C ASP A 263 20.88 2.54 9.30
N GLU A 264 20.43 1.33 8.90
CA GLU A 264 19.02 1.04 8.68
C GLU A 264 18.20 1.17 9.96
N THR A 265 18.77 0.72 11.09
CA THR A 265 18.19 0.84 12.42
C THR A 265 18.07 2.30 12.83
N GLN A 266 19.11 3.10 12.62
CA GLN A 266 19.09 4.54 12.92
C GLN A 266 18.08 5.28 12.05
N PHE A 267 18.00 4.94 10.75
CA PHE A 267 16.99 5.49 9.86
C PHE A 267 15.57 5.15 10.32
N ALA A 268 15.30 3.89 10.65
CA ALA A 268 14.01 3.46 11.16
C ALA A 268 13.65 4.18 12.46
N LYS A 269 14.59 4.28 13.41
CA LYS A 269 14.41 5.02 14.66
C LYS A 269 14.01 6.47 14.41
N ARG A 270 14.74 7.19 13.54
CA ARG A 270 14.41 8.57 13.16
C ARG A 270 13.01 8.69 12.55
N LYS A 271 12.57 7.71 11.76
CA LYS A 271 11.20 7.72 11.18
C LYS A 271 10.13 7.56 12.26
N PHE A 272 10.30 6.65 13.21
CA PHE A 272 9.37 6.52 14.35
C PHE A 272 9.37 7.78 15.22
N GLU A 273 10.53 8.37 15.50
CA GLU A 273 10.66 9.62 16.25
C GLU A 273 9.95 10.79 15.55
N GLN A 274 10.09 10.91 14.22
CA GLN A 274 9.36 11.91 13.42
C GLN A 274 7.84 11.73 13.52
N LEU A 275 7.34 10.49 13.42
CA LEU A 275 5.91 10.21 13.54
C LEU A 275 5.38 10.52 14.95
N HIS A 276 6.14 10.15 15.99
CA HIS A 276 5.78 10.44 17.38
C HIS A 276 5.81 11.93 17.69
N SER A 277 6.84 12.64 17.19
CA SER A 277 6.96 14.09 17.36
C SER A 277 5.83 14.85 16.67
N LEU A 278 5.39 14.35 15.49
CA LEU A 278 4.18 14.86 14.85
C LEU A 278 2.96 14.68 15.76
N TYR A 279 2.71 13.46 16.24
CA TYR A 279 1.59 13.18 17.13
C TYR A 279 1.60 14.11 18.35
N LEU A 280 2.73 14.24 19.04
CA LEU A 280 2.85 15.09 20.23
C LEU A 280 2.53 16.56 19.94
N ARG A 281 2.86 17.04 18.74
CA ARG A 281 2.56 18.39 18.27
C ARG A 281 1.07 18.60 17.97
N ILE A 282 0.38 17.59 17.45
CA ILE A 282 -1.01 17.74 16.94
C ILE A 282 -2.08 17.12 17.85
N LYS A 283 -1.71 16.40 18.92
CA LYS A 283 -2.65 15.64 19.76
C LYS A 283 -3.79 16.47 20.35
N ASP A 284 -3.52 17.74 20.66
CA ASP A 284 -4.47 18.68 21.26
C ASP A 284 -5.09 19.65 20.21
N GLU A 285 -4.74 19.49 18.94
CA GLU A 285 -5.25 20.30 17.82
C GLU A 285 -6.63 19.82 17.35
N ASP A 286 -7.32 20.65 16.57
CA ASP A 286 -8.61 20.32 15.99
C ASP A 286 -8.52 19.22 14.90
N ASP A 287 -9.65 18.57 14.63
CA ASP A 287 -9.75 17.49 13.65
C ASP A 287 -9.26 17.88 12.24
N SER A 288 -9.42 19.13 11.84
CA SER A 288 -9.02 19.60 10.52
C SER A 288 -7.50 19.66 10.41
N THR A 289 -6.85 20.20 11.45
CA THR A 289 -5.39 20.23 11.57
C THR A 289 -4.81 18.82 11.58
N LYS A 290 -5.38 17.92 12.40
CA LYS A 290 -4.98 16.50 12.43
C LYS A 290 -5.13 15.84 11.06
N ALA A 291 -6.26 16.05 10.38
CA ALA A 291 -6.53 15.46 9.07
C ALA A 291 -5.51 15.90 8.01
N ILE A 292 -5.10 17.17 8.01
CA ILE A 292 -4.09 17.71 7.09
C ILE A 292 -2.72 17.10 7.33
N GLU A 293 -2.31 17.01 8.59
CA GLU A 293 -1.00 16.47 8.95
C GLU A 293 -0.91 14.96 8.67
N TYR A 294 -1.95 14.20 8.99
CA TYR A 294 -2.02 12.78 8.62
C TYR A 294 -2.13 12.58 7.11
N SER A 295 -2.87 13.42 6.39
CA SER A 295 -2.90 13.43 4.92
C SER A 295 -1.49 13.63 4.33
N CYS A 296 -0.67 14.48 4.94
CA CYS A 296 0.72 14.68 4.54
C CYS A 296 1.59 13.43 4.77
N ILE A 297 1.42 12.75 5.90
CA ILE A 297 2.24 11.59 6.27
C ILE A 297 1.86 10.32 5.53
N PHE A 298 0.57 10.10 5.30
CA PHE A 298 0.06 8.94 4.57
C PHE A 298 -0.02 9.17 3.06
N GLU A 299 0.22 10.40 2.59
CA GLU A 299 0.12 10.77 1.18
C GLU A 299 -1.19 10.28 0.56
N HIS A 300 -1.15 9.79 -0.68
CA HIS A 300 -2.28 9.30 -1.47
C HIS A 300 -3.00 8.10 -0.85
N TYR A 301 -2.46 7.43 0.16
CA TYR A 301 -3.23 6.43 0.93
C TYR A 301 -4.31 7.07 1.80
N PHE A 302 -4.09 8.30 2.29
CA PHE A 302 -5.11 9.01 3.02
C PHE A 302 -6.30 9.36 2.09
N PRO A 303 -7.54 9.42 2.58
CA PRO A 303 -8.65 9.91 1.76
C PRO A 303 -8.46 11.39 1.44
N GLN A 304 -9.16 11.85 0.42
CA GLN A 304 -9.27 13.27 0.13
C GLN A 304 -9.87 13.99 1.34
N ILE A 305 -9.25 15.08 1.75
CA ILE A 305 -9.81 15.96 2.78
C ILE A 305 -10.72 17.01 2.12
N SER A 306 -11.80 17.39 2.80
CA SER A 306 -12.65 18.50 2.35
C SER A 306 -11.87 19.81 2.34
N ALA A 307 -12.22 20.71 1.41
CA ALA A 307 -11.62 22.04 1.35
C ALA A 307 -11.88 22.79 2.66
N LEU A 308 -10.82 23.41 3.21
CA LEU A 308 -10.96 24.26 4.38
C LEU A 308 -11.59 25.59 3.99
N THR A 309 -12.67 25.97 4.67
CA THR A 309 -13.16 27.34 4.68
C THR A 309 -12.33 28.14 5.67
N SER A 310 -11.76 29.27 5.24
CA SER A 310 -11.03 30.20 6.10
C SER A 310 -11.93 30.82 7.17
N SER A 311 -12.09 30.15 8.32
CA SER A 311 -12.60 30.80 9.52
C SER A 311 -11.45 31.48 10.26
N ARG A 312 -11.31 32.81 10.08
CA ARG A 312 -10.62 33.63 11.09
C ARG A 312 -11.49 33.62 12.34
N LEU A 313 -10.96 33.21 13.50
CA LEU A 313 -11.29 33.71 14.85
C LEU A 313 -10.60 32.87 15.94
N GLY A 314 -9.81 33.53 16.81
CA GLY A 314 -9.28 33.01 18.08
C GLY A 314 -7.74 32.95 18.14
N ASP A 315 -7.15 33.31 19.28
CA ASP A 315 -5.73 33.62 19.53
C ASP A 315 -4.72 32.44 19.43
N THR A 316 -5.02 31.42 18.62
CA THR A 316 -4.07 30.38 18.20
C THR A 316 -3.89 30.49 16.70
N VAL A 317 -2.68 30.85 16.27
CA VAL A 317 -2.32 31.02 14.85
C VAL A 317 -2.80 29.79 14.06
N PRO A 318 -3.66 29.93 13.03
CA PRO A 318 -4.12 28.78 12.28
C PRO A 318 -2.93 28.11 11.57
N VAL A 319 -2.92 26.77 11.60
CA VAL A 319 -1.95 25.94 10.85
C VAL A 319 -1.90 26.33 9.37
N ILE A 320 -3.00 26.84 8.82
CA ILE A 320 -3.02 27.40 7.47
C ILE A 320 -3.16 28.91 7.54
N SER A 321 -2.09 29.60 7.13
CA SER A 321 -2.08 31.07 7.09
C SER A 321 -2.52 31.61 5.74
N LYS A 322 -2.36 30.84 4.66
CA LYS A 322 -2.53 31.28 3.27
C LYS A 322 -3.18 30.20 2.42
N ILE A 323 -4.09 30.57 1.52
CA ILE A 323 -4.74 29.62 0.62
C ILE A 323 -4.06 29.71 -0.76
N PRO A 324 -3.42 28.64 -1.27
CA PRO A 324 -2.88 28.62 -2.62
C PRO A 324 -3.99 28.75 -3.68
N GLU A 325 -3.87 29.75 -4.54
CA GLU A 325 -4.72 29.94 -5.71
C GLU A 325 -4.21 29.06 -6.86
N ILE A 326 -4.85 27.91 -7.07
CA ILE A 326 -4.42 26.94 -8.08
C ILE A 326 -4.95 27.35 -9.45
N TYR A 327 -4.04 27.75 -10.35
CA TYR A 327 -4.32 27.96 -11.76
C TYR A 327 -4.12 26.67 -12.54
N VAL A 328 -5.14 26.28 -13.30
CA VAL A 328 -5.17 25.02 -14.04
C VAL A 328 -5.25 25.29 -15.53
N GLU A 329 -4.24 24.87 -16.29
CA GLU A 329 -4.24 24.89 -17.75
C GLU A 329 -4.66 23.52 -18.28
N ARG A 330 -5.51 23.51 -19.30
CA ARG A 330 -6.02 22.30 -19.94
C ARG A 330 -5.55 22.22 -21.38
N TYR A 331 -5.11 21.03 -21.78
CA TYR A 331 -4.72 20.70 -23.14
C TYR A 331 -5.46 19.45 -23.61
N ASP A 332 -5.81 19.41 -24.90
CA ASP A 332 -6.41 18.22 -25.51
C ASP A 332 -5.38 17.07 -25.64
N SER A 333 -5.86 15.90 -26.10
CA SER A 333 -5.02 14.73 -26.35
C SER A 333 -3.93 14.92 -27.40
N SER A 334 -4.00 15.99 -28.19
CA SER A 334 -2.98 16.37 -29.19
C SER A 334 -2.00 17.42 -28.66
N GLY A 335 -2.17 17.87 -27.41
CA GLY A 335 -1.32 18.88 -26.79
C GLY A 335 -1.74 20.33 -27.10
N ASN A 336 -2.88 20.56 -27.73
CA ASN A 336 -3.36 21.92 -27.99
C ASN A 336 -3.97 22.52 -26.73
N TYR A 337 -3.61 23.77 -26.42
CA TYR A 337 -4.20 24.52 -25.32
C TYR A 337 -5.69 24.75 -25.53
N LEU A 338 -6.49 24.53 -24.48
CA LEU A 338 -7.94 24.70 -24.49
C LEU A 338 -8.40 25.85 -23.58
N SER A 339 -7.92 25.87 -22.33
CA SER A 339 -8.38 26.83 -21.32
C SER A 339 -7.40 26.97 -20.16
N GLY A 340 -7.53 28.04 -19.38
CA GLY A 340 -6.78 28.23 -18.15
C GLY A 340 -7.45 29.24 -17.23
N ASN A 341 -7.61 28.87 -15.96
CA ASN A 341 -8.19 29.74 -14.94
C ASN A 341 -7.82 29.24 -13.52
N ILE A 342 -7.96 30.12 -12.54
CA ILE A 342 -7.97 29.71 -11.12
C ILE A 342 -9.28 28.96 -10.88
N THR A 343 -9.20 27.77 -10.30
CA THR A 343 -10.40 26.96 -10.02
C THR A 343 -10.17 25.94 -8.91
N SER A 344 -11.24 25.60 -8.19
CA SER A 344 -11.32 24.46 -7.27
C SER A 344 -11.97 23.22 -7.89
N GLU A 345 -12.47 23.33 -9.13
CA GLU A 345 -13.03 22.21 -9.88
C GLU A 345 -12.84 22.34 -11.39
N ILE A 346 -12.67 21.21 -12.08
CA ILE A 346 -12.60 21.17 -13.54
C ILE A 346 -13.17 19.87 -14.09
N GLU A 347 -13.94 19.97 -15.17
CA GLU A 347 -14.39 18.81 -15.95
C GLU A 347 -13.59 18.67 -17.24
N VAL A 348 -13.05 17.48 -17.47
CA VAL A 348 -12.11 17.17 -18.57
C VAL A 348 -12.45 15.85 -19.24
N ARG A 349 -11.80 15.53 -20.35
CA ARG A 349 -11.97 14.25 -21.04
C ARG A 349 -10.76 13.36 -20.80
N LYS A 350 -10.99 12.06 -20.73
CA LYS A 350 -9.91 11.06 -20.69
C LYS A 350 -8.97 11.27 -21.87
N GLY A 351 -7.68 11.39 -21.57
CA GLY A 351 -6.62 11.68 -22.56
C GLY A 351 -6.22 13.15 -22.64
N ASP A 352 -6.98 14.07 -22.04
CA ASP A 352 -6.53 15.46 -21.85
C ASP A 352 -5.34 15.50 -20.88
N SER A 353 -4.57 16.60 -20.91
CA SER A 353 -3.57 16.90 -19.89
C SER A 353 -3.87 18.22 -19.17
N LEU A 354 -3.46 18.28 -17.91
CA LEU A 354 -3.65 19.41 -17.02
C LEU A 354 -2.32 19.87 -16.44
N THR A 355 -2.06 21.17 -16.47
CA THR A 355 -0.91 21.78 -15.80
C THR A 355 -1.40 22.62 -14.63
N PHE A 356 -0.91 22.31 -13.43
CA PHE A 356 -1.25 22.99 -12.18
C PHE A 356 -0.10 23.91 -11.75
N LYS A 357 -0.42 25.12 -11.30
CA LYS A 357 0.54 26.06 -10.70
C LYS A 357 -0.13 26.97 -9.68
N ILE A 358 0.65 27.45 -8.71
CA ILE A 358 0.18 28.44 -7.74
C ILE A 358 0.26 29.82 -8.40
N LYS A 359 -0.80 30.62 -8.31
CA LYS A 359 -0.85 31.95 -8.93
C LYS A 359 -0.40 33.06 -7.97
N ASN A 360 -0.82 33.00 -6.72
CA ASN A 360 -0.45 33.92 -5.65
C ASN A 360 0.90 33.55 -5.01
N ILE A 361 1.95 33.35 -5.83
CA ILE A 361 3.27 32.93 -5.33
C ILE A 361 3.89 33.93 -4.35
N ASP A 362 3.56 35.22 -4.48
CA ASP A 362 4.07 36.30 -3.63
C ASP A 362 3.54 36.21 -2.20
N ASP A 363 2.47 35.43 -1.98
CA ASP A 363 2.01 35.11 -0.63
C ASP A 363 2.98 34.15 0.05
N PHE A 364 3.80 33.37 -0.65
CA PHE A 364 4.63 32.32 -0.06
C PHE A 364 6.13 32.65 -0.09
N ILE A 365 6.94 31.91 0.67
CA ILE A 365 8.39 32.10 0.66
C ILE A 365 8.96 31.32 -0.53
N ILE A 366 9.96 31.89 -1.21
CA ILE A 366 10.54 31.24 -2.41
C ILE A 366 11.19 29.87 -2.14
N SER A 367 11.62 29.62 -0.90
CA SER A 367 12.16 28.34 -0.44
C SER A 367 11.08 27.36 0.01
N ASP A 368 9.80 27.74 -0.02
CA ASP A 368 8.71 26.85 0.34
C ASP A 368 8.60 25.68 -0.65
N GLU A 369 8.27 24.53 -0.09
CA GLU A 369 8.06 23.30 -0.85
C GLU A 369 6.57 23.12 -1.12
N VAL A 370 6.23 22.80 -2.37
CA VAL A 370 4.85 22.49 -2.77
C VAL A 370 4.71 21.01 -2.99
N TYR A 371 3.83 20.40 -2.22
CA TYR A 371 3.48 18.99 -2.27
C TYR A 371 2.18 18.84 -3.06
N TRP A 372 2.30 18.36 -4.29
CA TRP A 372 1.18 18.03 -5.16
C TRP A 372 0.82 16.57 -4.96
N THR A 373 -0.37 16.29 -4.43
CA THR A 373 -0.87 14.92 -4.23
C THR A 373 -2.05 14.67 -5.14
N VAL A 374 -1.88 13.73 -6.07
CA VAL A 374 -2.98 13.19 -6.87
C VAL A 374 -3.68 12.14 -6.03
N ARG A 375 -5.00 12.23 -5.91
CA ARG A 375 -5.83 11.15 -5.35
C ARG A 375 -6.82 10.71 -6.39
N ASN A 376 -6.70 9.46 -6.81
CA ASN A 376 -7.65 8.86 -7.71
C ASN A 376 -8.76 8.18 -6.92
N ASP A 377 -10.00 8.43 -7.34
CA ASP A 377 -11.19 7.80 -6.80
C ASP A 377 -12.09 7.31 -7.95
N GLY A 378 -12.16 5.99 -8.11
CA GLY A 378 -12.90 5.36 -9.20
C GLY A 378 -12.40 3.98 -9.57
N ASP A 379 -13.31 3.15 -10.09
CA ASP A 379 -13.08 1.73 -10.36
C ASP A 379 -11.91 1.48 -11.33
N GLN A 380 -11.72 2.34 -12.35
CA GLN A 380 -10.63 2.17 -13.31
C GLN A 380 -9.26 2.30 -12.64
N SER A 381 -9.07 3.34 -11.82
CA SER A 381 -7.83 3.55 -11.05
C SER A 381 -7.63 2.47 -9.99
N LEU A 382 -8.69 2.07 -9.29
CA LEU A 382 -8.64 1.03 -8.26
C LEU A 382 -8.27 -0.34 -8.83
N ASN A 383 -8.78 -0.69 -10.01
CA ASN A 383 -8.44 -1.92 -10.72
C ASN A 383 -7.04 -1.88 -11.36
N ALA A 384 -6.45 -0.69 -11.52
CA ALA A 384 -5.08 -0.50 -11.98
C ALA A 384 -4.08 -0.31 -10.83
N ASN A 385 -4.51 -0.40 -9.56
CA ASN A 385 -3.73 -0.04 -8.37
C ASN A 385 -3.09 1.37 -8.44
N ASP A 386 -3.67 2.28 -9.22
CA ASP A 386 -3.20 3.66 -9.34
C ASP A 386 -4.12 4.57 -8.53
N ILE A 387 -4.04 4.45 -7.21
CA ILE A 387 -4.88 5.21 -6.28
C ILE A 387 -4.39 6.65 -6.07
N GLY A 388 -3.22 7.00 -6.62
CA GLY A 388 -2.62 8.32 -6.53
C GLY A 388 -1.11 8.29 -6.28
N HIS A 389 -0.53 9.48 -6.12
CA HIS A 389 0.91 9.68 -5.90
C HIS A 389 1.18 11.12 -5.50
N ARG A 390 2.34 11.36 -4.88
CA ARG A 390 2.82 12.70 -4.50
C ARG A 390 4.07 13.10 -5.27
N ARG A 391 4.15 14.38 -5.66
CA ARG A 391 5.38 15.03 -6.13
C ARG A 391 5.61 16.34 -5.39
N THR A 392 6.88 16.63 -5.11
CA THR A 392 7.31 17.91 -4.55
C THR A 392 7.90 18.80 -5.65
N THR A 393 7.55 20.08 -5.64
CA THR A 393 8.07 21.12 -6.54
C THR A 393 8.42 22.38 -5.74
N LYS A 394 9.14 23.33 -6.36
CA LYS A 394 9.26 24.69 -5.82
C LYS A 394 7.96 25.48 -6.04
N ILE A 395 7.81 26.59 -5.32
CA ILE A 395 6.61 27.46 -5.39
C ILE A 395 6.31 28.00 -6.80
N ASN A 396 7.34 28.25 -7.61
CA ASN A 396 7.23 28.82 -8.95
C ASN A 396 7.19 27.77 -10.07
N GLU A 397 7.26 26.49 -9.74
CA GLU A 397 7.23 25.40 -10.70
C GLU A 397 5.79 24.97 -10.98
N SER A 398 5.56 24.47 -12.20
CA SER A 398 4.27 23.92 -12.60
C SER A 398 4.33 22.39 -12.69
N PHE A 399 3.15 21.78 -12.64
CA PHE A 399 3.01 20.34 -12.58
C PHE A 399 2.01 19.83 -13.61
N GLN A 400 2.49 19.17 -14.67
CA GLN A 400 1.65 18.59 -15.70
C GLN A 400 1.26 17.14 -15.39
N ARG A 401 0.00 16.78 -15.64
CA ARG A 401 -0.57 15.44 -15.46
C ARG A 401 -1.55 15.07 -16.55
N ALA A 402 -1.54 13.80 -16.94
CA ALA A 402 -2.52 13.23 -17.85
C ALA A 402 -3.77 12.75 -17.10
N THR A 403 -4.89 12.67 -17.80
CA THR A 403 -6.19 12.22 -17.28
C THR A 403 -6.50 10.80 -17.76
N SER A 404 -5.84 9.81 -17.16
CA SER A 404 -5.85 8.42 -17.66
C SER A 404 -7.10 7.61 -17.31
N TYR A 405 -7.80 7.98 -16.23
CA TYR A 405 -8.94 7.23 -15.70
C TYR A 405 -10.18 8.11 -15.74
N THR A 406 -11.32 7.52 -16.09
CA THR A 406 -12.61 8.20 -15.92
C THR A 406 -13.04 8.10 -14.46
N GLY A 407 -13.63 9.16 -13.92
CA GLY A 407 -14.05 9.19 -12.52
C GLY A 407 -13.90 10.58 -11.92
N THR A 408 -13.90 10.63 -10.60
CA THR A 408 -13.66 11.85 -9.83
C THR A 408 -12.30 11.70 -9.15
N HIS A 409 -11.41 12.64 -9.42
CA HIS A 409 -10.06 12.65 -8.89
C HIS A 409 -9.83 13.99 -8.20
N SER A 410 -8.75 14.11 -7.44
CA SER A 410 -8.33 15.40 -6.92
C SER A 410 -6.84 15.62 -7.06
N MET A 411 -6.50 16.91 -7.23
CA MET A 411 -5.16 17.43 -7.09
C MET A 411 -5.12 18.28 -5.83
N GLU A 412 -4.48 17.77 -4.77
CA GLU A 412 -4.22 18.55 -3.56
C GLU A 412 -2.89 19.28 -3.69
N CYS A 413 -2.88 20.53 -3.24
CA CYS A 413 -1.72 21.41 -3.17
C CYS A 413 -1.47 21.77 -1.71
N MET A 414 -0.38 21.27 -1.15
CA MET A 414 0.05 21.61 0.21
C MET A 414 1.37 22.35 0.16
N VAL A 415 1.44 23.53 0.78
CA VAL A 415 2.66 24.33 0.87
C VAL A 415 3.26 24.15 2.25
N LYS A 416 4.55 23.82 2.31
CA LYS A 416 5.32 23.76 3.55
C LYS A 416 6.39 24.82 3.60
N SER A 417 6.42 25.51 4.72
CA SER A 417 7.44 26.49 5.09
C SER A 417 8.15 25.95 6.33
N TRP A 418 9.46 25.69 6.21
CA TRP A 418 10.30 25.27 7.34
C TRP A 418 9.78 24.01 8.06
N GLY A 419 9.23 23.06 7.27
CA GLY A 419 8.67 21.80 7.77
C GLY A 419 7.22 21.88 8.26
N MET A 420 6.69 23.09 8.48
CA MET A 420 5.30 23.32 8.88
C MET A 420 4.42 23.50 7.64
N ILE A 421 3.22 22.93 7.66
CA ILE A 421 2.21 23.19 6.62
C ILE A 421 1.72 24.61 6.82
N THR A 422 1.70 25.43 5.77
CA THR A 422 1.26 26.84 5.82
C THR A 422 0.17 27.17 4.80
N GLY A 423 0.01 26.31 3.79
CA GLY A 423 -1.02 26.44 2.76
C GLY A 423 -1.62 25.10 2.36
N PHE A 424 -2.92 25.09 2.10
CA PHE A 424 -3.63 23.95 1.52
C PHE A 424 -4.73 24.42 0.59
N SER A 425 -4.83 23.79 -0.57
CA SER A 425 -5.92 23.97 -1.53
C SER A 425 -6.09 22.69 -2.34
N LEU A 426 -7.24 22.51 -2.98
CA LEU A 426 -7.50 21.33 -3.80
C LEU A 426 -8.29 21.69 -5.05
N VAL A 427 -8.06 20.93 -6.12
CA VAL A 427 -8.85 20.95 -7.34
C VAL A 427 -9.52 19.60 -7.52
N ASN A 428 -10.85 19.58 -7.57
CA ASN A 428 -11.63 18.40 -7.98
C ASN A 428 -11.56 18.26 -9.51
N VAL A 429 -11.09 17.12 -9.99
CA VAL A 429 -10.93 16.83 -11.41
C VAL A 429 -11.91 15.74 -11.80
N ARG A 430 -12.97 16.10 -12.54
CA ARG A 430 -13.95 15.15 -13.07
C ARG A 430 -13.56 14.75 -14.48
N VAL A 431 -13.17 13.49 -14.68
CA VAL A 431 -12.74 12.97 -15.98
C VAL A 431 -13.87 12.19 -16.64
N ARG A 432 -14.38 12.73 -17.75
CA ARG A 432 -15.40 12.08 -18.58
C ARG A 432 -14.76 11.14 -19.62
N PRO A 433 -15.50 10.14 -20.13
CA PRO A 433 -15.05 9.33 -21.25
C PRO A 433 -14.68 10.20 -22.47
N VAL A 434 -13.85 9.64 -23.36
CA VAL A 434 -13.53 10.25 -24.66
C VAL A 434 -14.83 10.58 -25.38
N ALA A 435 -14.93 11.78 -25.96
CA ALA A 435 -16.11 12.16 -26.74
C ALA A 435 -16.33 11.12 -27.84
N LYS A 436 -17.52 10.50 -27.88
CA LYS A 436 -17.90 9.65 -29.00
C LYS A 436 -17.80 10.49 -30.27
N ILE A 437 -16.88 10.14 -31.16
CA ILE A 437 -16.91 10.65 -32.52
C ILE A 437 -18.24 10.16 -33.08
N SER A 438 -19.23 11.06 -33.18
CA SER A 438 -20.39 10.85 -34.01
C SER A 438 -19.85 10.72 -35.43
N ARG A 439 -19.57 9.50 -35.87
CA ARG A 439 -19.46 9.23 -37.30
C ARG A 439 -20.81 9.65 -37.85
N THR A 440 -20.86 10.80 -38.51
CA THR A 440 -21.97 11.17 -39.36
C THR A 440 -22.27 9.93 -40.18
N LYS A 441 -23.46 9.35 -39.98
CA LYS A 441 -23.93 8.26 -40.82
C LYS A 441 -23.99 8.88 -42.23
N LYS A 442 -22.92 8.71 -43.02
CA LYS A 442 -22.95 9.09 -44.43
C LYS A 442 -24.13 8.31 -45.01
N PHE A 443 -25.14 9.04 -45.47
CA PHE A 443 -26.26 8.46 -46.19
C PHE A 443 -25.68 7.62 -47.33
N LYS A 444 -25.70 6.29 -47.18
CA LYS A 444 -25.42 5.39 -48.29
C LYS A 444 -26.62 5.55 -49.20
N GLY A 445 -26.45 6.28 -50.30
CA GLY A 445 -27.49 6.59 -51.26
C GLY A 445 -28.37 5.38 -51.57
N LEU A 446 -29.65 5.64 -51.85
CA LEU A 446 -30.55 4.61 -52.37
C LEU A 446 -29.90 4.00 -53.62
N ASN A 447 -29.87 2.67 -53.70
CA ASN A 447 -29.57 2.00 -54.96
C ASN A 447 -30.67 2.38 -55.99
N LYS A 448 -30.43 2.15 -57.28
CA LYS A 448 -31.33 2.48 -58.42
C LYS A 448 -32.79 1.97 -58.28
N PHE A 449 -33.10 1.23 -57.22
CA PHE A 449 -34.39 0.62 -56.91
C PHE A 449 -35.00 1.04 -55.56
N GLY A 450 -34.47 2.09 -54.90
CA GLY A 450 -35.16 2.73 -53.77
C GLY A 450 -35.23 1.92 -52.47
N LYS A 451 -34.34 0.93 -52.24
CA LYS A 451 -34.28 0.21 -50.95
C LYS A 451 -33.00 0.51 -50.19
N ARG A 452 -33.14 0.70 -48.86
CA ARG A 452 -32.00 0.91 -47.94
C ARG A 452 -31.06 -0.29 -48.00
N ARG A 453 -29.76 -0.01 -48.04
CA ARG A 453 -28.68 -1.00 -48.00
C ARG A 453 -28.20 -1.22 -46.57
#